data_AF-H9MC75-F1
#
_entry.id   AF-H9MC75-F1
#
_cell.length_a   1.000
_cell.length_b   1.000
_cell.length_c   1.000
_cell.angle_alpha   90.00
_cell.angle_beta   90.00
_cell.angle_gamma   90.00
#
_symmetry.space_group_name_H-M   'P 1'
#
loop_
_entity.id
_entity.type
_entity.pdbx_description
1 polymer ?
#
loop_
_entity_poly.entity_id
_entity_poly.type
_entity_poly.pdbx_seq_one_letter_code
_entity_poly.pdbx_strand_id
1 'polypeptide(L)' 'NKWDGVARATAQVFPNAWTAILVSLDNVGMWNLRAENLDTWYLGQETYVRVVNPEINNKTELALPSNALYCGA' A
#
# COMPACT_ATOMS: atom_id res chain seq x y z
N ASN A 1 -12.22 11.12 -13.18
CA ASN A 1 -11.58 11.56 -14.44
C ASN A 1 -10.74 10.39 -14.95
N LYS A 2 -11.03 9.86 -16.14
CA LYS A 2 -10.34 8.67 -16.67
C LYS A 2 -9.08 9.01 -17.49
N TRP A 3 -8.90 10.26 -17.88
CA TRP A 3 -7.78 10.69 -18.72
C TRP A 3 -6.67 11.37 -17.89
N ASP A 4 -7.06 12.22 -16.95
CA ASP A 4 -6.14 13.05 -16.16
C ASP A 4 -6.57 13.09 -14.68
N GLY A 5 -6.73 11.91 -14.08
CA GLY A 5 -6.80 11.80 -12.62
C GLY A 5 -5.48 12.29 -11.98
N VAL A 6 -5.57 13.01 -10.87
CA VAL A 6 -4.38 13.52 -10.18
C VAL A 6 -3.67 12.37 -9.46
N ALA A 7 -2.43 12.08 -9.85
CA ALA A 7 -1.59 11.08 -9.19
C ALA A 7 -1.08 11.61 -7.83
N ARG A 8 -1.41 10.90 -6.75
CA ARG A 8 -1.01 11.23 -5.36
C ARG A 8 -0.92 9.95 -4.53
N ALA A 9 -0.24 10.02 -3.39
CA ALA A 9 -0.18 8.93 -2.41
C ALA A 9 -1.29 9.01 -1.35
N THR A 10 -1.98 10.15 -1.25
CA THR A 10 -3.06 10.39 -0.28
C THR A 10 -4.22 11.11 -0.94
N ALA A 11 -5.44 10.64 -0.68
CA ALA A 11 -6.68 11.24 -1.15
C ALA A 11 -7.67 11.35 0.02
N GLN A 12 -8.43 12.44 0.06
CA GLN A 12 -9.44 12.65 1.10
C GLN A 12 -10.73 11.91 0.75
N VAL A 13 -11.34 11.28 1.75
CA VAL A 13 -12.72 10.77 1.68
C VAL A 13 -13.58 11.67 2.56
N PHE A 14 -14.58 12.32 1.98
CA PHE A 14 -15.47 13.21 2.73
C PHE A 14 -16.48 12.41 3.57
N PRO A 15 -16.99 12.97 4.68
CA PRO A 15 -17.99 12.31 5.52
C PRO A 15 -19.21 11.84 4.70
N ASN A 16 -19.64 10.61 4.91
CA ASN A 16 -20.75 9.96 4.19
C ASN A 16 -20.59 9.90 2.67
N ALA A 17 -19.36 9.99 2.16
CA ALA A 17 -19.04 9.93 0.73
C ALA A 17 -18.02 8.82 0.43
N TRP A 18 -17.65 8.72 -0.85
CA TRP A 18 -16.61 7.81 -1.32
C TRP A 18 -15.63 8.56 -2.23
N THR A 19 -14.43 8.00 -2.38
CA THR A 19 -13.43 8.45 -3.36
C THR A 19 -12.89 7.23 -4.08
N ALA A 20 -12.99 7.22 -5.41
CA ALA A 20 -12.42 6.15 -6.21
C ALA A 20 -10.98 6.50 -6.60
N ILE A 21 -10.11 5.51 -6.45
CA ILE A 21 -8.72 5.56 -6.90
C ILE A 21 -8.49 4.44 -7.92
N LEU A 22 -7.53 4.66 -8.81
CA LEU A 22 -7.00 3.65 -9.71
C LEU A 22 -5.50 3.56 -9.45
N VAL A 23 -5.00 2.35 -9.24
CA VAL A 23 -3.58 2.09 -8.95
C VAL A 23 -3.06 1.00 -9.88
N SER A 24 -1.82 1.16 -10.33
CA SER A 24 -1.05 0.10 -11.00
C SER A 24 -0.38 -0.75 -9.92
N LEU A 25 -0.48 -2.07 -10.01
CA LEU A 25 0.20 -3.00 -9.09
C LEU A 25 1.47 -3.55 -9.76
N ASP A 26 2.36 -2.66 -10.17
CA ASP A 26 3.62 -2.97 -10.87
C ASP A 26 4.84 -3.11 -9.94
N ASN A 27 4.64 -2.89 -8.63
CA ASN A 27 5.67 -2.97 -7.62
C ASN A 27 5.39 -4.08 -6.60
N VAL A 28 6.22 -5.12 -6.63
CA VAL A 28 6.11 -6.33 -5.79
C VAL A 28 6.46 -5.99 -4.35
N GLY A 29 5.69 -6.49 -3.40
CA GLY A 29 5.89 -6.19 -1.98
C GLY A 29 4.63 -6.29 -1.14
N MET A 30 4.79 -5.91 0.12
CA MET A 30 3.70 -5.65 1.06
C MET A 30 3.52 -4.14 1.22
N TRP A 31 2.33 -3.64 0.87
CA TRP A 31 1.99 -2.23 0.88
C TRP A 31 0.92 -1.93 1.94
N ASN A 32 1.16 -0.94 2.79
CA ASN A 32 0.19 -0.49 3.78
C ASN A 32 -0.70 0.60 3.18
N LEU A 33 -2.01 0.36 3.17
CA LEU A 33 -3.04 1.35 2.86
C LEU A 33 -3.77 1.69 4.15
N ARG A 34 -3.70 2.95 4.57
CA ARG A 34 -4.18 3.38 5.89
C ARG A 34 -4.85 4.75 5.85
N ALA A 35 -5.57 5.07 6.92
CA ALA A 35 -5.93 6.44 7.22
C ALA A 35 -4.69 7.23 7.68
N GLU A 36 -4.46 8.40 7.10
CA GLU A 36 -3.38 9.31 7.53
C GLU A 36 -3.84 10.20 8.70
N ASN A 37 -4.50 9.57 9.68
CA ASN A 37 -4.81 10.14 10.97
C ASN A 37 -4.36 9.12 12.03
N LEU A 38 -3.47 9.57 12.92
CA LEU A 38 -2.77 8.68 13.85
C LEU A 38 -3.73 7.89 14.74
N ASP A 39 -4.78 8.54 15.27
CA ASP A 39 -5.73 7.90 16.17
C ASP A 39 -6.51 6.80 15.44
N THR A 40 -7.00 7.10 14.24
CA THR A 40 -7.75 6.11 13.43
C THR A 40 -6.88 4.95 12.96
N TRP A 41 -5.62 5.23 12.59
CA TRP A 41 -4.66 4.20 12.20
C TRP A 41 -4.33 3.29 13.39
N TYR A 42 -4.05 3.88 14.56
CA TYR A 42 -3.81 3.12 15.80
C TYR A 42 -4.99 2.23 16.19
N LEU A 43 -6.21 2.69 15.92
CA LEU A 43 -7.44 1.91 16.12
C LEU A 43 -7.70 0.86 15.02
N GLY A 44 -6.79 0.70 14.07
CA GLY A 44 -6.79 -0.38 13.09
C GLY A 44 -7.44 -0.03 11.74
N GLN A 45 -7.64 1.25 11.42
CA GLN A 45 -8.12 1.65 10.09
C GLN A 45 -7.01 1.58 9.04
N GLU A 46 -6.58 0.36 8.76
CA GLU A 46 -5.56 0.02 7.76
C GLU A 46 -5.83 -1.34 7.13
N THR A 47 -5.21 -1.56 5.98
CA THR A 47 -5.15 -2.87 5.33
C THR A 47 -3.82 -3.02 4.60
N TYR A 48 -3.38 -4.26 4.41
CA TYR A 48 -2.13 -4.57 3.71
C TYR A 48 -2.44 -5.25 2.38
N VAL A 49 -1.80 -4.77 1.33
CA VAL A 49 -1.90 -5.33 -0.02
C VAL A 49 -0.59 -6.04 -0.33
N ARG A 50 -0.66 -7.34 -0.60
CA ARG A 50 0.48 -8.12 -1.10
C ARG A 50 0.44 -8.18 -2.61
N VAL A 51 1.44 -7.59 -3.25
CA VAL A 51 1.65 -7.70 -4.70
C VAL A 51 2.69 -8.79 -4.92
N VAL A 52 2.30 -9.85 -5.59
CA VAL A 52 3.19 -10.96 -5.97
C VAL A 52 3.49 -10.90 -7.46
N ASN A 53 4.70 -11.29 -7.86
CA ASN A 53 5.03 -11.47 -9.25
C ASN A 53 4.84 -12.95 -9.64
N PRO A 54 3.86 -13.28 -10.50
CA PRO A 54 3.63 -14.65 -10.94
C PRO A 54 4.58 -15.08 -12.07
N GLU A 55 5.32 -14.15 -12.69
CA GLU A 55 6.20 -14.44 -13.81
C GLU A 55 7.53 -15.05 -13.34
N ILE A 56 8.08 -15.96 -14.16
CA ILE A 56 9.42 -16.54 -13.95
C ILE A 56 10.46 -15.53 -14.45
N ASN A 57 10.58 -14.40 -13.77
CA ASN A 57 11.57 -13.38 -14.05
C ASN A 57 12.21 -12.91 -12.72
N ASN A 58 13.33 -12.18 -12.81
CA ASN A 58 14.08 -11.76 -11.63
C ASN A 58 13.46 -10.55 -10.87
N LYS A 59 12.23 -10.13 -11.21
CA LYS A 59 11.54 -9.03 -10.51
C LYS A 59 10.79 -9.56 -9.30
N THR A 60 11.51 -10.14 -8.35
CA THR A 60 10.94 -10.55 -7.06
C THR A 60 11.07 -9.42 -6.04
N GLU A 61 10.44 -9.58 -4.87
CA GLU A 61 10.79 -8.74 -3.72
C GLU A 61 12.30 -8.81 -3.46
N LEU A 62 12.87 -7.70 -3.01
CA LEU A 62 14.27 -7.68 -2.57
C LEU A 62 14.43 -8.60 -1.36
N ALA A 63 15.58 -9.26 -1.28
CA ALA A 63 15.92 -10.03 -0.10
C ALA A 63 15.91 -9.13 1.15
N LEU A 64 15.52 -9.69 2.28
CA LEU A 64 15.59 -9.02 3.58
C LEU A 64 17.02 -8.49 3.81
N PRO A 65 17.18 -7.22 4.21
CA PRO A 65 18.50 -6.67 4.47
C PRO A 65 19.13 -7.34 5.70
N SER A 66 20.46 -7.37 5.76
CA SER A 66 21.21 -8.06 6.82
C SER A 66 20.99 -7.50 8.24
N ASN A 67 20.45 -6.28 8.34
CA ASN A 67 20.12 -5.60 9.60
C ASN A 67 18.61 -5.60 9.90
N ALA A 68 17.82 -6.45 9.24
CA ALA A 68 16.40 -6.59 9.55
C ALA A 68 16.22 -7.04 11.01
N LEU A 69 15.27 -6.41 11.71
CA LEU A 69 14.86 -6.83 13.05
C LEU A 69 13.89 -8.00 12.91
N TYR A 70 14.10 -9.05 13.70
CA TYR A 70 13.22 -10.21 13.74
C TYR A 70 12.26 -10.11 14.93
N CYS A 71 11.02 -10.55 14.74
CA CYS A 71 10.05 -10.67 15.81
C CYS A 71 10.36 -11.91 16.64
N GLY A 72 10.51 -11.76 17.96
CA GLY A 72 10.83 -12.86 18.88
C GLY A 72 12.33 -13.16 18.94
N ALA A 73 12.72 -13.87 20.02
CA ALA A 73 14.04 -14.47 20.19
C ALA A 73 13.98 -15.96 19.88
#